data_AF-A0A1U7J0R3-F1
#
_entry.id   AF-A0A1U7J0R3-F1
#
_cell.length_a   1.000
_cell.length_b   1.000
_cell.length_c   1.000
_cell.angle_alpha   90.00
_cell.angle_beta   90.00
_cell.angle_gamma   90.00
#
_symmetry.space_group_name_H-M   'P 1'
#
loop_
_entity.id
_entity.type
_entity.pdbx_description
1 polymer ?
#
loop_
_entity_poly.entity_id
_entity_poly.type
_entity_poly.pdbx_seq_one_letter_code
_entity_poly.pdbx_strand_id
1 'polypeptide(L)'
;MRARIDQDILYLHQKDVPAYKKSGSVVRNSYFWALRSIADRAGFNHDWEFADIVWPALGRMLLTFTESGYLGYRETVLEFTDDATIPDVLRPVGTWIADDEYDEEDYP
;
A
#
# COMPACT_ATOMS: atom_id res chain seq x y z
N MET A 1 2.24 -4.83 -1.45
CA MET A 1 1.62 -4.28 -0.24
C MET A 1 0.34 -5.02 0.00
N ARG A 2 0.29 -5.89 1.01
CA ARG A 2 -0.92 -6.60 1.41
C ARG A 2 -2.02 -5.60 1.73
N ALA A 3 -3.14 -5.79 1.07
CA ALA A 3 -4.28 -4.89 1.05
C ALA A 3 -5.55 -5.67 1.36
N ARG A 4 -6.40 -5.12 2.23
CA ARG A 4 -7.76 -5.62 2.46
C ARG A 4 -8.73 -4.45 2.49
N ILE A 5 -9.97 -4.68 2.11
CA ILE A 5 -11.03 -3.67 2.18
C ILE A 5 -12.10 -4.15 3.15
N ASP A 6 -12.48 -3.28 4.07
CA ASP A 6 -13.61 -3.50 4.98
C ASP A 6 -14.35 -2.18 5.18
N GLN A 7 -15.67 -2.20 4.98
CA GLN A 7 -16.56 -1.03 5.10
C GLN A 7 -16.04 0.23 4.37
N ASP A 8 -15.64 0.10 3.10
CA ASP A 8 -15.10 1.19 2.27
C ASP A 8 -13.79 1.81 2.80
N ILE A 9 -13.11 1.12 3.71
CA ILE A 9 -11.75 1.46 4.15
C ILE A 9 -10.78 0.43 3.58
N LEU A 10 -9.76 0.94 2.89
CA LEU A 10 -8.60 0.16 2.46
C LEU A 10 -7.57 0.15 3.59
N TYR A 11 -7.16 -1.05 3.98
CA TYR A 11 -6.10 -1.28 4.95
C TYR A 11 -4.85 -1.78 4.23
N LEU A 12 -3.71 -1.14 4.48
CA LEU A 12 -2.39 -1.63 4.06
C LEU A 12 -1.65 -2.20 5.25
N HIS A 13 -1.10 -3.40 5.09
CA HIS A 13 -0.38 -4.07 6.16
C HIS A 13 0.84 -3.24 6.61
N GLN A 14 0.98 -3.08 7.93
CA GLN A 14 2.03 -2.26 8.56
C GLN A 14 3.48 -2.57 8.11
N LYS A 15 3.76 -3.80 7.68
CA LYS A 15 5.11 -4.21 7.25
C LYS A 15 5.42 -3.80 5.81
N ASP A 16 4.40 -3.49 5.03
CA ASP A 16 4.53 -3.27 3.58
C ASP A 16 4.49 -1.78 3.23
N VAL A 17 4.10 -0.93 4.19
CA VAL A 17 4.21 0.53 4.07
C VAL A 17 5.66 0.99 4.25
N PRO A 18 6.12 2.04 3.54
CA PRO A 18 7.49 2.50 3.64
C PRO A 18 7.83 2.99 5.05
N ALA A 19 9.08 2.81 5.47
CA ALA A 19 9.59 3.39 6.70
C ALA A 19 10.37 4.69 6.44
N TYR A 20 10.10 5.73 7.23
CA TYR A 20 10.92 6.94 7.22
C TYR A 20 12.35 6.64 7.69
N LYS A 21 13.35 7.09 6.93
CA LYS A 21 14.77 6.96 7.29
C LYS A 21 15.46 8.31 7.23
N LYS A 22 15.95 8.81 8.38
CA LYS A 22 16.58 10.14 8.52
C LYS A 22 17.75 10.37 7.56
N SER A 23 18.55 9.35 7.28
CA SER A 23 19.65 9.36 6.32
C SER A 23 19.37 8.50 5.07
N GLY A 24 18.09 8.29 4.75
CA GLY A 24 17.64 7.44 3.64
C GLY A 24 17.49 8.17 2.31
N SER A 25 17.02 7.42 1.30
CA SER A 25 16.70 7.97 -0.02
C SER A 25 15.64 9.07 0.08
N VAL A 26 15.89 10.20 -0.59
CA VAL A 26 14.94 11.31 -0.72
C VAL A 26 13.63 10.81 -1.33
N VAL A 27 13.69 9.96 -2.37
CA VAL A 27 12.50 9.43 -3.05
C VAL A 27 11.66 8.57 -2.10
N ARG A 28 12.27 7.68 -1.33
CA ARG A 28 11.55 6.85 -0.34
C ARG A 28 10.91 7.69 0.75
N ASN A 29 11.61 8.71 1.25
CA ASN A 29 11.04 9.60 2.26
C ASN A 29 9.91 10.46 1.67
N SER A 30 10.02 10.92 0.43
CA SER A 30 8.93 11.61 -0.27
C SER A 30 7.73 10.70 -0.46
N TYR A 31 7.95 9.44 -0.84
CA TYR A 31 6.90 8.43 -0.96
C TYR A 31 6.17 8.20 0.38
N PHE A 32 6.93 8.00 1.46
CA PHE A 32 6.40 7.89 2.81
C PHE A 32 5.51 9.07 3.20
N TRP A 33 5.98 10.29 2.99
CA TRP A 33 5.21 11.49 3.35
C TRP A 33 3.99 11.69 2.46
N ALA A 34 4.08 11.37 1.17
CA ALA A 34 2.96 11.45 0.25
C ALA A 34 1.84 10.47 0.67
N LEU A 35 2.17 9.20 0.92
CA LEU A 35 1.24 8.22 1.48
C LEU A 35 0.62 8.70 2.79
N ARG A 36 1.45 9.17 3.72
CA ARG A 36 0.99 9.57 5.05
C ARG A 36 0.06 10.78 5.01
N SER A 37 0.22 11.66 4.02
CA SER A 37 -0.59 12.88 3.90
C SER A 37 -2.04 12.64 3.46
N ILE A 38 -2.33 11.47 2.86
CA ILE A 38 -3.66 11.11 2.40
C ILE A 38 -4.28 9.95 3.19
N ALA A 39 -3.57 9.41 4.19
CA ALA A 39 -4.07 8.36 5.06
C ALA A 39 -5.01 8.94 6.12
N ASP A 40 -6.12 8.27 6.38
CA ASP A 40 -7.02 8.56 7.51
C ASP A 40 -6.35 8.19 8.82
N ARG A 41 -5.63 7.05 8.82
CA ARG A 41 -4.83 6.59 9.95
C ARG A 41 -3.51 6.01 9.49
N ALA A 42 -2.41 6.49 10.07
CA ALA A 42 -1.04 6.03 9.81
C ALA A 42 -0.28 5.91 11.13
N GLY A 43 -0.61 4.86 11.89
CA GLY A 43 -0.03 4.57 13.19
C GLY A 43 1.31 3.86 13.11
N PHE A 44 2.12 3.96 14.17
CA PHE A 44 3.28 3.08 14.34
C PHE A 44 2.81 1.68 14.73
N ASN A 45 3.33 0.64 14.08
CA ASN A 45 2.92 -0.75 14.26
C ASN A 45 1.40 -0.98 14.14
N HIS A 46 0.76 -0.31 13.19
CA HIS A 46 -0.63 -0.51 12.83
C HIS A 46 -0.77 -0.45 11.31
N ASP A 47 -1.75 -1.16 10.79
CA ASP A 47 -2.14 -1.02 9.39
C ASP A 47 -2.51 0.44 9.08
N TRP A 48 -2.24 0.85 7.85
CA TRP A 48 -2.60 2.18 7.38
C TRP A 48 -3.97 2.14 6.74
N GLU A 49 -4.80 3.12 7.06
CA GLU A 49 -6.21 3.20 6.66
C GLU A 49 -6.39 4.32 5.64
N PHE A 50 -7.15 4.03 4.57
CA PHE A 50 -7.50 4.96 3.51
C PHE A 50 -8.97 4.81 3.15
N ALA A 51 -9.76 5.86 3.35
CA ALA A 51 -11.16 5.93 2.95
C ALA A 51 -11.30 5.97 1.41
N ASP A 52 -12.43 5.49 0.92
CA ASP A 52 -12.77 5.44 -0.51
C ASP A 52 -12.53 6.75 -1.27
N ILE A 53 -12.82 7.89 -0.64
CA ILE A 53 -12.66 9.22 -1.22
C ILE A 53 -11.21 9.53 -1.64
N VAL A 54 -10.21 8.93 -0.99
CA VAL A 54 -8.79 9.12 -1.31
C VAL A 54 -8.22 8.05 -2.25
N TRP A 55 -8.94 6.96 -2.52
CA TRP A 55 -8.45 5.87 -3.38
C TRP A 55 -8.01 6.33 -4.78
N PRO A 56 -8.72 7.26 -5.47
CA PRO A 56 -8.26 7.76 -6.76
C PRO A 56 -6.90 8.47 -6.68
N ALA A 57 -6.63 9.17 -5.58
CA ALA A 57 -5.34 9.83 -5.36
C ALA A 57 -4.25 8.81 -5.04
N LEU A 58 -4.56 7.83 -4.17
CA LEU A 58 -3.68 6.72 -3.84
C LEU A 58 -3.25 5.96 -5.11
N GLY A 59 -4.21 5.53 -5.95
CA GLY A 59 -3.91 4.77 -7.17
C GLY A 59 -2.98 5.52 -8.13
N ARG A 60 -3.22 6.81 -8.37
CA ARG A 60 -2.36 7.64 -9.22
C ARG A 60 -0.94 7.77 -8.66
N MET A 61 -0.83 7.97 -7.35
CA MET A 61 0.45 8.09 -6.67
C MET A 61 1.24 6.78 -6.75
N LEU A 62 0.60 5.64 -6.43
CA LEU A 62 1.23 4.32 -6.51
C LEU A 62 1.72 3.99 -7.93
N LEU A 63 0.92 4.31 -8.95
CA LEU A 63 1.31 4.15 -10.34
C LEU A 63 2.53 5.02 -10.69
N THR A 64 2.50 6.31 -10.33
CA THR A 64 3.62 7.25 -10.56
C THR A 64 4.91 6.74 -9.93
N PHE A 65 4.84 6.23 -8.70
CA PHE A 65 6.00 5.71 -7.99
C PHE A 65 6.51 4.38 -8.56
N THR A 66 5.61 3.51 -9.04
CA THR A 66 5.97 2.28 -9.77
C THR A 66 6.78 2.61 -11.02
N GLU A 67 6.30 3.57 -11.83
CA GLU A 67 6.97 3.99 -13.07
C GLU A 67 8.31 4.68 -12.85
N SER A 68 8.55 5.23 -11.65
CA SER A 68 9.80 5.90 -11.31
C SER A 68 11.02 4.95 -11.21
N GLY A 69 10.79 3.65 -10.97
CA GLY A 69 11.83 2.64 -10.84
C GLY A 69 12.68 2.72 -9.55
N TYR A 70 12.36 3.63 -8.63
CA TYR A 70 13.13 3.82 -7.38
C TYR A 70 12.68 2.94 -6.21
N LEU A 71 11.51 2.31 -6.33
CA LEU A 71 10.89 1.48 -5.30
C LEU A 71 10.74 0.05 -5.80
N GLY A 72 10.77 -0.91 -4.86
CA GLY A 72 10.49 -2.30 -5.20
C GLY A 72 9.03 -2.49 -5.61
N TYR A 73 8.76 -3.50 -6.44
CA TYR A 73 7.42 -3.83 -6.93
C TYR A 73 6.38 -3.94 -5.81
N ARG A 74 6.73 -4.60 -4.71
CA ARG A 74 5.83 -4.78 -3.56
C ARG A 74 5.63 -3.53 -2.71
N GLU A 75 6.45 -2.48 -2.89
CA GLU A 75 6.26 -1.19 -2.20
C GLU A 75 5.15 -0.36 -2.87
N THR A 76 4.73 -0.68 -4.11
CA THR A 76 3.82 0.17 -4.89
C THR A 76 2.60 -0.56 -5.46
N VAL A 77 2.55 -1.88 -5.36
CA VAL A 77 1.41 -2.70 -5.81
C VAL A 77 0.57 -3.15 -4.62
N LEU A 78 -0.75 -3.03 -4.73
CA LEU A 78 -1.73 -3.55 -3.78
C LEU A 78 -1.98 -5.03 -4.07
N GLU A 79 -1.71 -5.87 -3.07
CA GLU A 79 -1.87 -7.33 -3.14
C GLU A 79 -3.07 -7.72 -2.28
N PHE A 80 -4.16 -8.13 -2.93
CA PHE A 80 -5.39 -8.57 -2.28
C PHE A 80 -5.46 -10.11 -2.26
N THR A 81 -6.14 -10.69 -1.28
CA THR A 81 -6.44 -12.15 -1.29
C THR A 81 -7.29 -12.50 -2.50
N ASP A 82 -7.17 -13.74 -2.99
CA ASP A 82 -7.75 -14.19 -4.27
C ASP A 82 -9.30 -14.08 -4.34
N ASP A 83 -9.96 -14.10 -3.19
CA ASP A 83 -11.40 -13.92 -3.03
C ASP A 83 -11.87 -12.46 -3.06
N ALA A 84 -10.95 -11.50 -2.93
CA ALA A 84 -11.26 -10.09 -2.85
C ALA A 84 -11.63 -9.49 -4.21
N THR A 85 -12.71 -8.71 -4.24
CA THR A 85 -13.08 -7.89 -5.40
C THR A 85 -12.32 -6.56 -5.35
N ILE A 86 -11.40 -6.36 -6.30
CA ILE A 86 -10.64 -5.12 -6.42
C ILE A 86 -11.52 -4.02 -7.05
N PRO A 87 -11.76 -2.88 -6.38
CA PRO A 87 -12.51 -1.76 -6.95
C PRO A 87 -11.86 -1.20 -8.21
N ASP A 88 -12.67 -0.73 -9.17
CA ASP A 88 -12.20 -0.21 -10.47
C ASP A 88 -11.13 0.90 -10.32
N VAL A 89 -11.29 1.76 -9.32
CA VAL A 89 -10.34 2.86 -9.06
C VAL A 89 -8.96 2.38 -8.59
N LEU A 90 -8.87 1.16 -8.03
CA LEU A 90 -7.64 0.53 -7.56
C LEU A 90 -7.08 -0.51 -8.55
N ARG A 91 -7.86 -0.93 -9.55
CA ARG A 91 -7.44 -1.91 -10.57
C ARG A 91 -6.07 -1.65 -11.20
N PRO A 92 -5.68 -0.41 -11.57
CA PRO A 92 -4.38 -0.18 -12.21
C PRO A 92 -3.17 -0.52 -11.34
N VAL A 93 -3.35 -0.61 -10.02
CA VAL A 93 -2.30 -0.84 -9.03
C VAL A 93 -2.61 -2.05 -8.14
N GLY A 94 -3.64 -2.84 -8.48
CA GLY A 94 -4.10 -3.98 -7.72
C GLY A 94 -3.80 -5.30 -8.41
N THR A 95 -3.36 -6.27 -7.62
CA THR A 95 -3.18 -7.68 -8.02
C THR A 95 -3.74 -8.58 -6.94
N TRP A 96 -3.84 -9.87 -7.25
CA TRP A 96 -4.11 -10.91 -6.27
C TRP A 96 -2.82 -11.58 -5.81
N ILE A 97 -2.82 -12.04 -4.57
CA ILE A 97 -1.81 -12.92 -3.95
C ILE A 97 -2.52 -14.17 -3.43
N ALA A 98 -1.83 -15.31 -3.45
CA ALA A 98 -2.38 -16.54 -2.89
C ALA A 98 -2.41 -16.47 -1.35
N ASP A 99 -3.42 -17.10 -0.73
CA ASP A 99 -3.59 -17.07 0.73
C ASP A 99 -2.40 -17.67 1.50
N ASP A 100 -1.75 -18.70 0.95
CA ASP A 100 -0.57 -19.32 1.55
C ASP A 100 0.67 -18.41 1.50
N GLU A 101 0.83 -17.63 0.44
CA GLU A 101 1.87 -16.60 0.34
C GLU A 101 1.62 -15.38 1.26
N TYR A 102 0.37 -15.16 1.68
CA TYR A 102 0.00 -14.06 2.59
C TYR A 102 0.57 -14.27 4.01
N ASP A 103 0.55 -15.52 4.48
CA ASP A 103 0.89 -15.92 5.87
C ASP A 103 2.38 -16.28 6.06
N GLU A 104 3.08 -16.77 5.02
CA GLU A 104 4.50 -17.19 5.14
C GLU A 104 5.44 -16.06 5.57
N GLU A 105 5.09 -14.80 5.34
CA GLU A 105 5.94 -13.63 5.64
C GLU A 105 5.78 -13.06 7.06
N ASP A 106 4.97 -13.71 7.90
CA ASP A 106 4.86 -13.40 9.33
C ASP A 106 5.71 -14.30 10.24
N TYR A 107 6.42 -15.29 9.67
CA TYR A 107 7.42 -16.06 10.40
C TYR A 107 8.77 -15.30 10.50
N PRO A 108 9.40 -15.24 11.69
CA PRO A 108 10.65 -14.52 11.91
C PRO A 108 11.88 -15.10 11.20
#